data_AF-A0A2M8MXI2-F1
#
_entry.id   AF-A0A2M8MXI2-F1
#
_cell.length_a   1.000
_cell.length_b   1.000
_cell.length_c   1.000
_cell.angle_alpha   90.00
_cell.angle_beta   90.00
_cell.angle_gamma   90.00
#
_symmetry.space_group_name_H-M   'P 1'
#
loop_
_entity.id
_entity.type
_entity.pdbx_description
1 polymer ?
#
loop_
_entity_poly.entity_id
_entity_poly.type
_entity_poly.pdbx_seq_one_letter_code
_entity_poly.pdbx_strand_id
1 'polypeptide(L)'
;MAVGKSGAKWLSIALVLSFLSACGGGTQERALDSYTAEEIYKQGELELETGSRPKDAIRYFQEVERLYPYSEWAKRSLIMQAFSQHKAKEYEEARSTAQRFLDTYPGDEDAPYAAYLMALSYYDQIDEVGRDQGLTFQALQGMRTVIEQYPDSDYARSAMLKFELAFDHLAGKEMEIGRYYLKRRQYTAAINRFRTVVQDFQTTTHTAEALHRLTEAYLGLGLTAEAQTSAAILGFNYQSSPFYDDSFRLLKGRGLAPEARGDSWLSQVYRQMVRGEWL
;
A
#
# COMPACT_ATOMS: atom_id res chain seq x y z
N MET A 1 44.46 20.31 -69.92
CA MET A 1 44.86 19.46 -68.78
C MET A 1 44.56 20.21 -67.49
N ALA A 2 43.40 19.95 -66.87
CA ALA A 2 43.00 20.58 -65.62
C ALA A 2 43.42 19.67 -64.46
N VAL A 3 44.49 20.04 -63.75
CA VAL A 3 44.97 19.32 -62.56
C VAL A 3 44.00 19.62 -61.42
N GLY A 4 43.33 18.57 -60.93
CA GLY A 4 42.25 18.66 -59.96
C GLY A 4 42.70 19.17 -58.58
N LYS A 5 42.15 20.31 -58.15
CA LYS A 5 42.22 20.85 -56.78
C LYS A 5 41.36 20.05 -55.78
N SER A 6 41.31 18.73 -55.91
CA SER A 6 40.49 17.86 -55.05
C SER A 6 41.25 17.39 -53.81
N GLY A 7 42.55 17.05 -53.94
CA GLY A 7 43.34 16.50 -52.83
C GLY A 7 43.50 17.42 -51.61
N ALA A 8 43.61 18.74 -51.84
CA ALA A 8 43.76 19.71 -50.76
C ALA A 8 42.51 19.85 -49.87
N LYS A 9 41.31 19.61 -50.41
CA LYS A 9 40.06 19.65 -49.63
C LYS A 9 39.89 18.41 -48.76
N TRP A 10 40.35 17.25 -49.23
CA TRP A 10 40.30 16.00 -48.46
C TRP A 10 41.31 15.98 -47.31
N LEU A 11 42.50 16.54 -47.50
CA LEU A 11 43.52 16.69 -46.43
C LEU A 11 43.06 17.63 -45.31
N SER A 12 42.38 18.73 -45.64
CA SER A 12 41.84 19.67 -44.63
C SER A 12 40.68 19.09 -43.82
N ILE A 13 39.84 18.24 -44.44
CA ILE A 13 38.73 17.56 -43.74
C ILE A 13 39.27 16.47 -42.79
N ALA A 14 40.31 15.73 -43.21
CA ALA A 14 40.94 14.74 -42.36
C ALA A 14 41.60 15.36 -41.11
N LEU A 15 42.23 16.54 -41.24
CA LEU A 15 42.88 17.22 -40.11
C LEU A 15 41.86 17.75 -39.07
N VAL A 16 40.67 18.19 -39.52
CA VAL A 16 39.61 18.69 -38.62
C VAL A 16 38.90 17.54 -37.89
N LEU A 17 38.76 16.37 -38.51
CA LEU A 17 38.21 15.18 -37.87
C LEU A 17 39.14 14.59 -36.79
N SER A 18 40.46 14.77 -36.91
CA SER A 18 41.43 14.33 -35.90
C SER A 18 41.38 15.16 -34.61
N PHE A 19 40.95 16.43 -34.68
CA PHE A 19 40.85 17.30 -33.50
C PHE A 19 39.55 17.11 -32.69
N LEU A 20 38.53 16.48 -33.26
CA LEU A 20 37.27 16.19 -32.56
C LEU A 20 37.32 14.91 -31.69
N SER A 21 38.35 14.08 -31.84
CA SER A 21 38.54 12.88 -31.02
C SER A 21 39.27 13.15 -29.68
N ALA A 22 39.68 14.39 -29.42
CA ALA A 22 40.47 14.77 -28.24
C ALA A 22 39.64 15.30 -27.05
N CYS A 23 38.31 15.42 -27.18
CA CYS A 23 37.41 15.83 -26.09
C CYS A 23 36.66 14.66 -25.44
N GLY A 24 37.10 13.42 -25.65
CA GLY A 24 36.67 12.24 -24.89
C GLY A 24 37.46 12.11 -23.59
N GLY A 25 37.52 13.17 -22.78
CA GLY A 25 38.15 13.14 -21.46
C GLY A 25 37.31 12.30 -20.50
N GLY A 26 37.49 10.99 -20.54
CA GLY A 26 36.96 10.10 -19.51
C GLY A 26 37.59 10.48 -18.18
N THR A 27 36.81 11.13 -17.32
CA THR A 27 37.13 11.20 -15.89
C THR A 27 37.30 9.76 -15.41
N GLN A 28 38.52 9.36 -15.08
CA GLN A 28 38.73 8.14 -14.31
C GLN A 28 38.03 8.35 -12.98
N GLU A 29 36.82 7.81 -12.87
CA GLU A 29 36.09 7.69 -11.60
C GLU A 29 37.04 6.94 -10.66
N ARG A 30 37.52 7.61 -9.61
CA ARG A 30 38.43 6.99 -8.65
C ARG A 30 37.70 5.81 -8.02
N ALA A 31 38.42 4.72 -7.76
CA ALA A 31 37.83 3.58 -7.08
C ALA A 31 37.27 4.02 -5.71
N LEU A 32 36.08 3.51 -5.36
CA LEU A 32 35.34 3.95 -4.18
C LEU A 32 36.09 3.70 -2.87
N ASP A 33 36.98 2.73 -2.84
CA ASP A 33 37.88 2.42 -1.72
C ASP A 33 38.89 3.53 -1.39
N SER A 34 39.09 4.50 -2.29
CA SER A 34 39.91 5.68 -2.04
C SER A 34 39.20 6.81 -1.30
N TYR A 35 37.88 6.70 -1.10
CA TYR A 35 37.06 7.70 -0.41
C TYR A 35 36.73 7.26 1.01
N THR A 36 36.50 8.23 1.90
CA THR A 36 35.98 7.99 3.25
C THR A 36 34.52 7.53 3.21
N ALA A 37 34.05 6.89 4.28
CA ALA A 37 32.66 6.44 4.40
C ALA A 37 31.65 7.58 4.21
N GLU A 38 31.94 8.77 4.77
CA GLU A 38 31.12 9.97 4.62
C GLU A 38 31.05 10.45 3.17
N GLU A 39 32.18 10.46 2.47
CA GLU A 39 32.22 10.90 1.07
C GLU A 39 31.40 9.96 0.18
N ILE A 40 31.53 8.64 0.34
CA ILE A 40 30.74 7.65 -0.40
C ILE A 40 29.24 7.83 -0.09
N TYR A 41 28.89 7.95 1.20
CA TYR A 41 27.51 8.17 1.62
C TYR A 41 26.91 9.43 0.97
N LYS A 42 27.63 10.56 1.01
CA LYS A 42 27.21 11.83 0.39
C LYS A 42 27.06 11.73 -1.12
N GLN A 43 27.86 10.92 -1.82
CA GLN A 43 27.63 10.63 -3.24
C GLN A 43 26.31 9.90 -3.45
N GLY A 44 25.98 8.91 -2.60
CA GLY A 44 24.69 8.24 -2.62
C GLY A 44 23.51 9.18 -2.41
N GLU A 45 23.61 10.10 -1.45
CA GLU A 45 22.58 11.14 -1.23
C GLU A 45 22.44 12.06 -2.45
N LEU A 46 23.55 12.53 -3.00
CA LEU A 46 23.55 13.38 -4.18
C LEU A 46 22.84 12.70 -5.37
N GLU A 47 23.10 11.41 -5.60
CA GLU A 47 22.43 10.63 -6.64
C GLU A 47 20.93 10.45 -6.37
N LEU A 48 20.50 10.33 -5.10
CA LEU A 48 19.07 10.27 -4.75
C LEU A 48 18.34 11.59 -4.98
N GLU A 49 19.02 12.71 -4.72
CA GLU A 49 18.48 14.07 -4.84
C GLU A 49 18.43 14.55 -6.29
N THR A 50 19.54 14.35 -7.01
CA THR A 50 19.71 14.86 -8.38
C THR A 50 19.26 13.85 -9.44
N GLY A 51 19.30 12.56 -9.13
CA GLY A 51 19.07 11.50 -10.07
C GLY A 51 17.60 11.19 -10.30
N SER A 52 17.25 10.94 -11.56
CA SER A 52 16.01 10.21 -11.91
C SER A 52 16.12 8.70 -11.63
N ARG A 53 17.23 8.23 -11.04
CA ARG A 53 17.61 6.81 -10.94
C ARG A 53 18.00 6.42 -9.50
N PRO A 54 17.04 6.01 -8.67
CA PRO A 54 17.31 5.55 -7.31
C PRO A 54 18.28 4.35 -7.24
N LYS A 55 18.41 3.59 -8.32
CA LYS A 55 19.31 2.43 -8.41
C LYS A 55 20.80 2.78 -8.31
N ASP A 56 21.21 3.94 -8.82
CA ASP A 56 22.62 4.33 -8.80
C ASP A 56 23.08 4.66 -7.37
N ALA A 57 22.18 5.25 -6.56
CA ALA A 57 22.42 5.53 -5.15
C ALA A 57 22.57 4.27 -4.28
N ILE A 58 21.82 3.19 -4.58
CA ILE A 58 21.89 1.91 -3.85
C ILE A 58 23.34 1.41 -3.81
N ARG A 59 24.07 1.53 -4.93
CA ARG A 59 25.48 1.11 -5.03
C ARG A 59 26.36 1.81 -4.00
N TYR A 60 26.21 3.12 -3.85
CA TYR A 60 27.02 3.89 -2.90
C TYR A 60 26.75 3.46 -1.46
N PHE A 61 25.48 3.32 -1.07
CA PHE A 61 25.14 2.86 0.28
C PHE A 61 25.65 1.44 0.58
N GLN A 62 25.52 0.51 -0.36
CA GLN A 62 26.09 -0.84 -0.25
C GLN A 62 27.61 -0.82 -0.08
N GLU A 63 28.30 0.05 -0.79
CA GLU A 63 29.76 0.17 -0.72
C GLU A 63 30.22 0.74 0.62
N VAL A 64 29.45 1.63 1.26
CA VAL A 64 29.75 2.07 2.64
C VAL A 64 29.69 0.89 3.60
N GLU A 65 28.66 0.05 3.55
CA GLU A 65 28.55 -1.14 4.41
C GLU A 65 29.68 -2.15 4.12
N ARG A 66 30.03 -2.33 2.84
CA ARG A 66 31.07 -3.28 2.42
C ARG A 66 32.48 -2.85 2.86
N LEU A 67 32.81 -1.57 2.71
CA LEU A 67 34.14 -1.03 2.98
C LEU A 67 34.31 -0.61 4.44
N TYR A 68 33.25 -0.11 5.07
CA TYR A 68 33.27 0.51 6.39
C TYR A 68 32.16 -0.01 7.33
N PRO A 69 32.04 -1.33 7.54
CA PRO A 69 30.90 -1.97 8.23
C PRO A 69 30.69 -1.54 9.70
N TYR A 70 31.71 -0.99 10.36
CA TYR A 70 31.65 -0.53 11.75
C TYR A 70 31.59 1.00 11.88
N SER A 71 31.43 1.72 10.77
CA SER A 71 31.28 3.17 10.80
C SER A 71 29.84 3.57 11.12
N GLU A 72 29.66 4.75 11.73
CA GLU A 72 28.32 5.34 11.92
C GLU A 72 27.57 5.53 10.58
N TRP A 73 28.32 5.66 9.48
CA TRP A 73 27.77 5.75 8.13
C TRP A 73 27.23 4.42 7.61
N ALA A 74 27.69 3.26 8.11
CA ALA A 74 27.14 1.97 7.69
C ALA A 74 25.66 1.84 8.09
N LYS A 75 25.32 2.23 9.32
CA LYS A 75 23.93 2.25 9.80
C LYS A 75 23.05 3.18 8.96
N ARG A 76 23.51 4.42 8.73
CA ARG A 76 22.79 5.40 7.88
C ARG A 76 22.64 4.91 6.44
N SER A 77 23.68 4.31 5.88
CA SER A 77 23.64 3.70 4.56
C SER A 77 22.62 2.58 4.48
N LEU A 78 22.50 1.73 5.50
CA LEU A 78 21.56 0.61 5.48
C LEU A 78 20.10 1.07 5.38
N ILE A 79 19.70 2.07 6.17
CA ILE A 79 18.34 2.62 6.07
C ILE A 79 18.10 3.34 4.73
N MET A 80 19.10 4.10 4.26
CA MET A 80 19.03 4.77 2.97
C MET A 80 19.03 3.80 1.79
N GLN A 81 19.66 2.63 1.93
CA GLN A 81 19.60 1.55 0.96
C GLN A 81 18.16 1.01 0.88
N ALA A 82 17.51 0.72 2.01
CA ALA A 82 16.12 0.25 2.03
C ALA A 82 15.17 1.27 1.38
N PHE A 83 15.33 2.55 1.70
CA PHE A 83 14.59 3.65 1.08
C PHE A 83 14.82 3.71 -0.44
N SER A 84 16.08 3.64 -0.86
CA SER A 84 16.45 3.72 -2.28
C SER A 84 15.90 2.54 -3.09
N GLN A 85 15.97 1.33 -2.52
CA GLN A 85 15.38 0.11 -3.10
C GLN A 85 13.86 0.27 -3.26
N HIS A 86 13.18 0.76 -2.23
CA HIS A 86 11.74 1.04 -2.31
C HIS A 86 11.42 2.05 -3.42
N LYS A 87 12.15 3.19 -3.47
CA LYS A 87 12.02 4.21 -4.51
C LYS A 87 12.32 3.67 -5.92
N ALA A 88 13.23 2.69 -6.02
CA ALA A 88 13.54 1.95 -7.25
C ALA A 88 12.49 0.90 -7.63
N LYS A 89 11.47 0.67 -6.79
CA LYS A 89 10.48 -0.41 -6.89
C LYS A 89 11.08 -1.82 -6.76
N GLU A 90 12.25 -1.92 -6.14
CA GLU A 90 12.90 -3.17 -5.72
C GLU A 90 12.35 -3.56 -4.34
N TYR A 91 11.05 -3.85 -4.30
CA TYR A 91 10.30 -3.97 -3.05
C TYR A 91 10.73 -5.18 -2.20
N GLU A 92 11.16 -6.28 -2.82
CA GLU A 92 11.62 -7.45 -2.08
C GLU A 92 12.96 -7.19 -1.40
N GLU A 93 13.88 -6.55 -2.11
CA GLU A 93 15.16 -6.10 -1.61
C GLU A 93 14.96 -5.05 -0.51
N ALA A 94 14.05 -4.09 -0.71
CA ALA A 94 13.71 -3.08 0.29
C ALA A 94 13.23 -3.71 1.60
N ARG A 95 12.34 -4.71 1.53
CA ARG A 95 11.87 -5.47 2.70
C ARG A 95 13.00 -6.21 3.39
N SER A 96 13.85 -6.90 2.63
CA SER A 96 15.00 -7.64 3.17
C SER A 96 15.99 -6.72 3.88
N THR A 97 16.29 -5.56 3.29
CA THR A 97 17.21 -4.57 3.86
C THR A 97 16.60 -3.88 5.08
N ALA A 98 15.32 -3.51 5.04
CA ALA A 98 14.61 -2.96 6.19
C ALA A 98 14.54 -3.96 7.36
N GLN A 99 14.28 -5.24 7.09
CA GLN A 99 14.31 -6.29 8.12
C GLN A 99 15.70 -6.41 8.75
N ARG A 100 16.77 -6.42 7.93
CA ARG A 100 18.16 -6.39 8.45
C ARG A 100 18.41 -5.20 9.37
N PHE A 101 17.91 -4.01 9.02
CA PHE A 101 18.05 -2.83 9.87
C PHE A 101 17.38 -3.05 11.22
N LEU A 102 16.13 -3.55 11.22
CA LEU A 102 15.39 -3.86 12.46
C LEU A 102 16.08 -4.92 13.31
N ASP A 103 16.64 -5.95 12.69
CA ASP A 103 17.35 -7.03 13.39
C ASP A 103 18.67 -6.56 14.00
N THR A 104 19.37 -5.65 13.31
CA THR A 104 20.71 -5.17 13.70
C THR A 104 20.63 -4.00 14.67
N TYR A 105 19.67 -3.10 14.47
CA TYR A 105 19.52 -1.82 15.17
C TYR A 105 18.09 -1.60 15.72
N PRO A 106 17.53 -2.52 16.54
CA PRO A 106 16.12 -2.47 16.95
C PRO A 106 15.74 -1.26 17.83
N GLY A 107 16.71 -0.64 18.50
CA GLY A 107 16.48 0.51 19.39
C GLY A 107 16.87 1.86 18.77
N ASP A 108 17.18 1.88 17.47
CA ASP A 108 17.60 3.09 16.78
C ASP A 108 16.43 4.03 16.46
N GLU A 109 16.71 5.32 16.31
CA GLU A 109 15.71 6.33 15.96
C GLU A 109 15.05 6.07 14.61
N ASP A 110 15.75 5.41 13.68
CA ASP A 110 15.24 5.04 12.36
C ASP A 110 14.52 3.68 12.34
N ALA A 111 14.44 2.94 13.45
CA ALA A 111 13.72 1.66 13.49
C ALA A 111 12.23 1.78 13.12
N PRO A 112 11.47 2.81 13.57
CA PRO A 112 10.11 3.05 13.09
C PRO A 112 10.05 3.27 11.57
N TYR A 113 11.05 3.96 11.00
CA TYR A 113 11.11 4.20 9.56
C TYR A 113 11.38 2.92 8.77
N ALA A 114 12.30 2.07 9.24
CA ALA A 114 12.57 0.77 8.64
C ALA A 114 11.32 -0.12 8.63
N ALA A 115 10.61 -0.22 9.77
CA ALA A 115 9.36 -0.96 9.86
C ALA A 115 8.29 -0.40 8.90
N TYR A 116 8.20 0.93 8.80
CA TYR A 116 7.31 1.59 7.86
C TYR A 116 7.68 1.31 6.41
N LEU A 117 8.95 1.37 6.01
CA LEU A 117 9.41 1.05 4.65
C LEU A 117 9.13 -0.41 4.27
N MET A 118 9.31 -1.34 5.22
CA MET A 118 8.96 -2.74 5.01
C MET A 118 7.46 -2.91 4.73
N ALA A 119 6.60 -2.31 5.55
CA ALA A 119 5.15 -2.33 5.37
C ALA A 119 4.71 -1.62 4.08
N LEU A 120 5.30 -0.45 3.79
CA LEU A 120 5.04 0.35 2.61
C LEU A 120 5.39 -0.40 1.32
N SER A 121 6.47 -1.18 1.34
CA SER A 121 6.87 -1.99 0.20
C SER A 121 5.88 -3.10 -0.13
N TYR A 122 5.12 -3.62 0.85
CA TYR A 122 3.96 -4.46 0.57
C TYR A 122 2.77 -3.64 0.05
N TYR A 123 2.50 -2.49 0.69
CA TYR A 123 1.36 -1.64 0.37
C TYR A 123 1.40 -1.12 -1.09
N ASP A 124 2.56 -0.66 -1.56
CA ASP A 124 2.72 -0.12 -2.92
C ASP A 124 2.74 -1.21 -4.01
N GLN A 125 2.64 -2.48 -3.62
CA GLN A 125 2.39 -3.62 -4.51
C GLN A 125 0.94 -4.13 -4.45
N ILE A 126 0.06 -3.49 -3.68
CA ILE A 126 -1.36 -3.83 -3.69
C ILE A 126 -1.92 -3.57 -5.10
N ASP A 127 -2.47 -4.62 -5.69
CA ASP A 127 -3.07 -4.60 -7.01
C ASP A 127 -4.58 -4.34 -6.92
N GLU A 128 -5.27 -4.35 -8.06
CA GLU A 128 -6.72 -4.16 -8.14
C GLU A 128 -7.51 -5.12 -7.22
N VAL A 129 -8.63 -4.64 -6.67
CA VAL A 129 -9.55 -5.34 -5.76
C VAL A 129 -9.86 -6.80 -6.18
N GLY A 130 -10.01 -7.05 -7.47
CA GLY A 130 -10.34 -8.36 -8.02
C GLY A 130 -9.20 -9.40 -8.01
N ARG A 131 -7.96 -9.00 -7.72
CA ARG A 131 -6.76 -9.85 -7.80
C ARG A 131 -6.39 -10.48 -6.45
N ASP A 132 -5.28 -11.22 -6.42
CA ASP A 132 -4.75 -11.82 -5.19
C ASP A 132 -4.49 -10.75 -4.11
N GLN A 133 -4.81 -11.07 -2.86
CA GLN A 133 -4.74 -10.13 -1.74
C GLN A 133 -3.67 -10.50 -0.71
N GLY A 134 -2.77 -11.44 -1.01
CA GLY A 134 -1.71 -11.85 -0.08
C GLY A 134 -0.85 -10.66 0.35
N LEU A 135 -0.47 -9.81 -0.59
CA LEU A 135 0.29 -8.58 -0.33
C LEU A 135 -0.50 -7.58 0.52
N THR A 136 -1.81 -7.47 0.30
CA THR A 136 -2.69 -6.61 1.11
C THR A 136 -2.71 -7.03 2.57
N PHE A 137 -2.77 -8.34 2.85
CA PHE A 137 -2.68 -8.85 4.22
C PHE A 137 -1.33 -8.57 4.86
N GLN A 138 -0.23 -8.75 4.12
CA GLN A 138 1.12 -8.44 4.60
C GLN A 138 1.30 -6.95 4.88
N ALA A 139 0.75 -6.08 4.02
CA ALA A 139 0.73 -4.64 4.23
C ALA A 139 -0.03 -4.29 5.52
N LEU A 140 -1.23 -4.83 5.73
CA LEU A 140 -2.02 -4.59 6.95
C LEU A 140 -1.27 -5.03 8.21
N GLN A 141 -0.63 -6.20 8.19
CA GLN A 141 0.18 -6.68 9.31
C GLN A 141 1.36 -5.76 9.57
N GLY A 142 2.10 -5.37 8.54
CA GLY A 142 3.23 -4.44 8.67
C GLY A 142 2.81 -3.06 9.19
N MET A 143 1.72 -2.49 8.67
CA MET A 143 1.21 -1.19 9.14
C MET A 143 0.74 -1.28 10.58
N ARG A 144 0.07 -2.37 10.97
CA ARG A 144 -0.31 -2.64 12.37
C ARG A 144 0.91 -2.67 13.28
N THR A 145 1.98 -3.36 12.87
CA THR A 145 3.25 -3.39 13.63
C THR A 145 3.77 -1.98 13.88
N VAL A 146 3.78 -1.11 12.87
CA VAL A 146 4.21 0.29 13.03
C VAL A 146 3.33 1.05 14.03
N ILE A 147 2.00 0.91 13.91
CA ILE A 147 1.03 1.58 14.77
C ILE A 147 1.14 1.12 16.22
N GLU A 148 1.29 -0.18 16.46
CA GLU A 148 1.28 -0.77 17.80
C GLU A 148 2.63 -0.66 18.50
N GLN A 149 3.74 -0.82 17.77
CA GLN A 149 5.09 -0.79 18.35
C GLN A 149 5.70 0.62 18.39
N TYR A 150 5.34 1.48 17.44
CA TYR A 150 5.90 2.84 17.31
C TYR A 150 4.79 3.92 17.24
N PRO A 151 3.85 3.96 18.20
CA PRO A 151 2.66 4.82 18.13
C PRO A 151 2.97 6.32 18.09
N ASP A 152 4.10 6.74 18.69
CA ASP A 152 4.51 8.14 18.77
C ASP A 152 5.46 8.57 17.63
N SER A 153 5.76 7.66 16.69
CA SER A 153 6.62 7.98 15.54
C SER A 153 5.90 8.85 14.50
N ASP A 154 6.67 9.62 13.72
CA ASP A 154 6.14 10.41 12.59
C ASP A 154 5.44 9.53 11.52
N TYR A 155 5.74 8.22 11.51
CA TYR A 155 5.19 7.26 10.56
C TYR A 155 3.87 6.62 11.02
N ALA A 156 3.53 6.67 12.31
CA ALA A 156 2.33 6.01 12.85
C ALA A 156 1.04 6.50 12.18
N ARG A 157 0.91 7.81 11.97
CA ARG A 157 -0.26 8.40 11.29
C ARG A 157 -0.35 7.96 9.83
N SER A 158 0.78 7.96 9.12
CA SER A 158 0.84 7.52 7.73
C SER A 158 0.51 6.03 7.60
N ALA A 159 0.99 5.22 8.54
CA ALA A 159 0.68 3.79 8.63
C ALA A 159 -0.81 3.56 8.92
N MET A 160 -1.42 4.33 9.83
CA MET A 160 -2.86 4.25 10.11
C MET A 160 -3.70 4.53 8.87
N LEU A 161 -3.41 5.61 8.14
CA LEU A 161 -4.14 5.94 6.92
C LEU A 161 -4.02 4.84 5.87
N LYS A 162 -2.81 4.30 5.67
CA LYS A 162 -2.58 3.20 4.72
C LYS A 162 -3.23 1.90 5.18
N PHE A 163 -3.25 1.63 6.49
CA PHE A 163 -3.97 0.52 7.06
C PHE A 163 -5.46 0.63 6.74
N GLU A 164 -6.08 1.78 7.00
CA GLU A 164 -7.50 2.01 6.72
C GLU A 164 -7.82 1.83 5.23
N LEU A 165 -6.99 2.36 4.33
CA LEU A 165 -7.18 2.21 2.88
C LEU A 165 -7.05 0.75 2.43
N ALA A 166 -6.04 0.02 2.91
CA ALA A 166 -5.88 -1.41 2.59
C ALA A 166 -7.00 -2.26 3.20
N PHE A 167 -7.52 -1.87 4.36
CA PHE A 167 -8.62 -2.56 5.03
C PHE A 167 -9.95 -2.34 4.29
N ASP A 168 -10.21 -1.11 3.84
CA ASP A 168 -11.33 -0.76 2.96
C ASP A 168 -11.24 -1.51 1.62
N HIS A 169 -10.03 -1.65 1.06
CA HIS A 169 -9.79 -2.43 -0.16
C HIS A 169 -10.21 -3.90 -0.04
N LEU A 170 -9.91 -4.55 1.09
CA LEU A 170 -10.34 -5.93 1.35
C LEU A 170 -11.86 -6.05 1.47
N ALA A 171 -12.51 -5.09 2.15
CA ALA A 171 -13.96 -5.04 2.22
C ALA A 171 -14.59 -4.83 0.83
N GLY A 172 -13.97 -3.99 -0.01
CA GLY A 172 -14.37 -3.77 -1.39
C GLY A 172 -14.39 -5.05 -2.22
N LYS A 173 -13.45 -5.97 -1.99
CA LYS A 173 -13.41 -7.28 -2.66
C LYS A 173 -14.61 -8.14 -2.28
N GLU A 174 -14.93 -8.24 -1.00
CA GLU A 174 -16.11 -8.98 -0.54
C GLU A 174 -17.40 -8.36 -1.10
N MET A 175 -17.47 -7.03 -1.17
CA MET A 175 -18.59 -6.32 -1.80
C MET A 175 -18.73 -6.63 -3.29
N GLU A 176 -17.63 -6.66 -4.06
CA GLU A 176 -17.66 -6.98 -5.49
C GLU A 176 -18.20 -8.39 -5.74
N ILE A 177 -17.70 -9.37 -4.99
CA ILE A 177 -18.14 -10.77 -5.09
C ILE A 177 -19.62 -10.88 -4.64
N GLY A 178 -20.00 -10.19 -3.56
CA GLY A 178 -21.38 -10.15 -3.07
C GLY A 178 -22.34 -9.57 -4.11
N ARG A 179 -21.99 -8.44 -4.73
CA ARG A 179 -22.78 -7.81 -5.81
C ARG A 179 -22.92 -8.74 -7.02
N TYR A 180 -21.85 -9.45 -7.39
CA TYR A 180 -21.88 -10.43 -8.47
C TYR A 180 -22.93 -11.53 -8.22
N TYR A 181 -22.93 -12.12 -7.01
CA TYR A 181 -23.90 -13.14 -6.64
C TYR A 181 -25.33 -12.59 -6.54
N LEU A 182 -25.50 -11.41 -5.95
CA LEU A 182 -26.80 -10.77 -5.78
C LEU A 182 -27.47 -10.48 -7.14
N LYS A 183 -26.70 -9.97 -8.12
CA LYS A 183 -27.18 -9.72 -9.49
C LYS A 183 -27.73 -10.98 -10.16
N ARG A 184 -27.20 -12.15 -9.79
CA ARG A 184 -27.63 -13.47 -10.29
C ARG A 184 -28.68 -14.15 -9.41
N ARG A 185 -29.23 -13.44 -8.41
CA ARG A 185 -30.20 -13.95 -7.43
C ARG A 185 -29.68 -15.15 -6.63
N GLN A 186 -28.36 -15.30 -6.51
CA GLN A 186 -27.73 -16.29 -5.63
C GLN A 186 -27.64 -15.72 -4.21
N TYR A 187 -28.80 -15.56 -3.57
CA TYR A 187 -28.92 -14.78 -2.34
C TYR A 187 -28.07 -15.31 -1.18
N THR A 188 -28.02 -16.62 -0.97
CA THR A 188 -27.21 -17.21 0.12
C THR A 188 -25.72 -16.91 -0.03
N ALA A 189 -25.19 -17.02 -1.25
CA ALA A 189 -23.80 -16.70 -1.53
C ALA A 189 -23.52 -15.20 -1.35
N ALA A 190 -24.44 -14.34 -1.79
CA ALA A 190 -24.33 -12.90 -1.60
C ALA A 190 -24.38 -12.51 -0.11
N ILE A 191 -25.31 -13.10 0.66
CA ILE A 191 -25.45 -12.88 2.10
C ILE A 191 -24.15 -13.21 2.83
N ASN A 192 -23.51 -14.34 2.51
CA ASN A 192 -22.25 -14.71 3.15
C ASN A 192 -21.15 -13.66 2.92
N ARG A 193 -21.08 -13.08 1.72
CA ARG A 193 -20.10 -12.04 1.39
C ARG A 193 -20.37 -10.73 2.12
N PHE A 194 -21.61 -10.24 2.09
CA PHE A 194 -21.97 -9.01 2.79
C PHE A 194 -21.90 -9.17 4.32
N ARG A 195 -22.16 -10.37 4.83
CA ARG A 195 -21.97 -10.71 6.24
C ARG A 195 -20.51 -10.56 6.65
N THR A 196 -19.56 -11.04 5.85
CA THR A 196 -18.12 -10.83 6.11
C THR A 196 -17.80 -9.35 6.26
N VAL A 197 -18.32 -8.49 5.37
CA VAL A 197 -18.12 -7.03 5.48
C VAL A 197 -18.66 -6.47 6.79
N VAL A 198 -19.88 -6.87 7.17
CA VAL A 198 -20.52 -6.37 8.40
C VAL A 198 -19.88 -6.91 9.68
N GLN A 199 -19.31 -8.11 9.66
CA GLN A 199 -18.72 -8.71 10.86
C GLN A 199 -17.24 -8.32 11.02
N ASP A 200 -16.48 -8.36 9.93
CA ASP A 200 -15.02 -8.29 9.98
C ASP A 200 -14.50 -6.90 9.56
N PHE A 201 -15.26 -6.12 8.79
CA PHE A 201 -14.85 -4.84 8.20
C PHE A 201 -15.72 -3.66 8.64
N GLN A 202 -16.16 -3.67 9.89
CA GLN A 202 -17.19 -2.77 10.46
C GLN A 202 -16.89 -1.27 10.26
N THR A 203 -15.62 -0.88 10.29
CA THR A 203 -15.17 0.52 10.19
C THR A 203 -14.97 1.01 8.76
N THR A 204 -15.17 0.15 7.75
CA THR A 204 -14.96 0.51 6.35
C THR A 204 -16.13 1.29 5.76
N THR A 205 -15.88 1.96 4.63
CA THR A 205 -16.92 2.71 3.90
C THR A 205 -18.00 1.80 3.30
N HIS A 206 -17.71 0.50 3.22
CA HIS A 206 -18.57 -0.51 2.61
C HIS A 206 -19.66 -1.07 3.54
N THR A 207 -19.56 -0.90 4.85
CA THR A 207 -20.49 -1.50 5.84
C THR A 207 -21.94 -1.07 5.60
N ALA A 208 -22.18 0.20 5.27
CA ALA A 208 -23.52 0.71 5.02
C ALA A 208 -24.17 0.08 3.76
N GLU A 209 -23.40 -0.04 2.67
CA GLU A 209 -23.88 -0.72 1.47
C GLU A 209 -24.13 -2.21 1.78
N ALA A 210 -23.23 -2.88 2.48
CA ALA A 210 -23.36 -4.29 2.83
C ALA A 210 -24.66 -4.59 3.60
N LEU A 211 -25.00 -3.77 4.60
CA LEU A 211 -26.26 -3.90 5.36
C LEU A 211 -27.50 -3.67 4.48
N HIS A 212 -27.45 -2.74 3.53
CA HIS A 212 -28.52 -2.55 2.56
C HIS A 212 -28.66 -3.77 1.64
N ARG A 213 -27.55 -4.28 1.09
CA ARG A 213 -27.57 -5.47 0.23
C ARG A 213 -28.01 -6.74 0.97
N LEU A 214 -27.69 -6.87 2.26
CA LEU A 214 -28.25 -7.90 3.13
C LEU A 214 -29.77 -7.78 3.23
N THR A 215 -30.28 -6.55 3.43
CA THR A 215 -31.72 -6.28 3.47
C THR A 215 -32.39 -6.73 2.16
N GLU A 216 -31.83 -6.38 1.01
CA GLU A 216 -32.33 -6.82 -0.31
C GLU A 216 -32.31 -8.35 -0.45
N ALA A 217 -31.19 -8.99 -0.10
CA ALA A 217 -31.02 -10.43 -0.25
C ALA A 217 -31.96 -11.24 0.66
N TYR A 218 -32.12 -10.83 1.92
CA TYR A 218 -33.05 -11.47 2.85
C TYR A 218 -34.50 -11.32 2.40
N LEU A 219 -34.91 -10.14 1.91
CA LEU A 219 -36.24 -9.97 1.32
C LEU A 219 -36.44 -10.79 0.03
N GLY A 220 -35.37 -11.04 -0.72
CA GLY A 220 -35.36 -11.94 -1.88
C GLY A 220 -35.63 -13.40 -1.51
N LEU A 221 -35.23 -13.82 -0.30
CA LEU A 221 -35.48 -15.16 0.25
C LEU A 221 -36.78 -15.26 1.07
N GLY A 222 -37.44 -14.14 1.37
CA GLY A 222 -38.61 -14.09 2.25
C GLY A 222 -38.26 -14.10 3.75
N LEU A 223 -36.99 -13.91 4.10
CA LEU A 223 -36.48 -13.82 5.47
C LEU A 223 -36.70 -12.42 6.04
N THR A 224 -37.95 -12.12 6.40
CA THR A 224 -38.36 -10.75 6.76
C THR A 224 -37.84 -10.28 8.11
N ALA A 225 -37.55 -11.17 9.05
CA ALA A 225 -37.00 -10.79 10.36
C ALA A 225 -35.56 -10.28 10.24
N GLU A 226 -34.74 -10.99 9.48
CA GLU A 226 -33.35 -10.66 9.17
C GLU A 226 -33.26 -9.37 8.35
N ALA A 227 -34.14 -9.21 7.35
CA ALA A 227 -34.19 -7.98 6.56
C ALA A 227 -34.49 -6.74 7.43
N GLN A 228 -35.49 -6.83 8.31
CA GLN A 228 -35.85 -5.72 9.22
C GLN A 228 -34.71 -5.41 10.20
N THR A 229 -34.05 -6.44 10.74
CA THR A 229 -32.92 -6.28 11.65
C THR A 229 -31.72 -5.65 10.95
N SER A 230 -31.40 -6.08 9.73
CA SER A 230 -30.31 -5.50 8.93
C SER A 230 -30.53 -4.01 8.67
N ALA A 231 -31.76 -3.62 8.28
CA ALA A 231 -32.13 -2.23 8.09
C ALA A 231 -32.17 -1.42 9.40
N ALA A 232 -32.51 -2.05 10.53
CA ALA A 232 -32.46 -1.42 11.84
C ALA A 232 -31.01 -1.07 12.26
N ILE A 233 -30.07 -2.00 12.05
CA ILE A 233 -28.64 -1.76 12.28
C ILE A 233 -28.15 -0.63 11.36
N LEU A 234 -28.53 -0.67 10.09
CA LEU A 234 -28.19 0.38 9.12
C LEU A 234 -28.72 1.75 9.54
N GLY A 235 -29.97 1.82 9.97
CA GLY A 235 -30.60 3.07 10.41
C GLY A 235 -30.01 3.63 11.70
N PHE A 236 -29.54 2.77 12.61
CA PHE A 236 -28.90 3.23 13.84
C PHE A 236 -27.50 3.81 13.58
N ASN A 237 -26.67 3.12 12.81
CA ASN A 237 -25.27 3.50 12.60
C ASN A 237 -25.07 4.48 11.43
N TYR A 238 -25.97 4.49 10.44
CA TYR A 238 -25.80 5.19 9.17
C TYR A 238 -27.09 5.88 8.70
N GLN A 239 -27.80 6.53 9.63
CA GLN A 239 -29.12 7.12 9.36
C GLN A 239 -29.14 8.12 8.18
N SER A 240 -28.05 8.86 7.96
CA SER A 240 -27.92 9.83 6.88
C SER A 240 -27.44 9.22 5.55
N SER A 241 -27.23 7.90 5.50
CA SER A 241 -26.74 7.22 4.30
C SER A 241 -27.88 7.02 3.29
N PRO A 242 -27.64 7.20 1.98
CA PRO A 242 -28.64 6.89 0.95
C PRO A 242 -29.07 5.41 1.01
N PHE A 243 -28.20 4.52 1.49
CA PHE A 243 -28.50 3.10 1.67
C PHE A 243 -29.60 2.86 2.73
N TYR A 244 -29.70 3.73 3.73
CA TYR A 244 -30.77 3.64 4.72
C TYR A 244 -32.11 4.03 4.10
N ASP A 245 -32.16 5.15 3.36
CA ASP A 245 -33.38 5.60 2.68
C ASP A 245 -33.92 4.56 1.70
N ASP A 246 -33.03 3.90 0.95
CA ASP A 246 -33.37 2.81 0.04
C ASP A 246 -33.92 1.60 0.78
N SER A 247 -33.27 1.18 1.87
CA SER A 247 -33.72 0.06 2.70
C SER A 247 -35.08 0.34 3.36
N PHE A 248 -35.28 1.56 3.85
CA PHE A 248 -36.53 2.00 4.46
C PHE A 248 -37.68 1.94 3.46
N ARG A 249 -37.50 2.49 2.25
CA ARG A 249 -38.50 2.44 1.17
C ARG A 249 -38.82 0.99 0.77
N LEU A 250 -37.79 0.15 0.66
CA LEU A 250 -37.93 -1.26 0.29
C LEU A 250 -38.78 -2.03 1.32
N LEU A 251 -38.53 -1.83 2.62
CA LEU A 251 -39.32 -2.45 3.69
C LEU A 251 -40.75 -1.92 3.75
N LYS A 252 -40.93 -0.59 3.71
CA LYS A 252 -42.25 0.03 3.77
C LYS A 252 -43.14 -0.38 2.59
N GLY A 253 -42.58 -0.51 1.39
CA GLY A 253 -43.28 -1.02 0.21
C GLY A 253 -43.84 -2.43 0.37
N ARG A 254 -43.36 -3.20 1.37
CA ARG A 254 -43.86 -4.54 1.73
C ARG A 254 -44.62 -4.57 3.06
N GLY A 255 -44.98 -3.42 3.63
CA GLY A 255 -45.66 -3.33 4.92
C GLY A 255 -44.78 -3.68 6.14
N LEU A 256 -43.45 -3.64 5.97
CA LEU A 256 -42.46 -3.94 7.02
C LEU A 256 -41.84 -2.65 7.58
N ALA A 257 -41.13 -2.76 8.71
CA ALA A 257 -40.44 -1.64 9.36
C ALA A 257 -39.02 -2.05 9.78
N PRO A 258 -38.03 -1.14 9.81
CA PRO A 258 -36.66 -1.45 10.23
C PRO A 258 -36.59 -1.65 11.75
N GLU A 259 -37.04 -2.81 12.20
CA GLU A 259 -37.08 -3.20 13.61
C GLU A 259 -36.23 -4.46 13.82
N ALA A 260 -35.46 -4.49 14.90
CA ALA A 260 -34.74 -5.70 15.29
C ALA A 260 -35.74 -6.81 15.67
N ARG A 261 -35.69 -7.94 14.96
CA ARG A 261 -36.60 -9.07 15.13
C ARG A 261 -35.85 -10.40 14.98
N GLY A 262 -36.34 -11.43 15.67
CA GLY A 262 -35.78 -12.78 15.61
C GLY A 262 -34.45 -12.95 16.36
N ASP A 263 -33.86 -14.14 16.24
CA ASP A 263 -32.64 -14.53 16.98
C ASP A 263 -31.53 -14.99 16.02
N SER A 264 -31.17 -14.12 15.08
CA SER A 264 -30.12 -14.39 14.08
C SER A 264 -28.78 -13.81 14.51
N TRP A 265 -27.73 -14.06 13.72
CA TRP A 265 -26.43 -13.40 13.92
C TRP A 265 -26.52 -11.87 13.86
N LEU A 266 -27.49 -11.31 13.12
CA LEU A 266 -27.75 -9.87 13.11
C LEU A 266 -28.29 -9.39 14.46
N SER A 267 -29.03 -10.22 15.19
CA SER A 267 -29.50 -9.89 16.54
C SER A 267 -28.32 -9.78 17.51
N GLN A 268 -27.28 -10.59 17.34
CA GLN A 268 -26.02 -10.46 18.09
C GLN A 268 -25.28 -9.17 17.72
N VAL A 269 -25.14 -8.88 16.42
CA VAL A 269 -24.52 -7.62 15.96
C VAL A 269 -25.28 -6.41 16.48
N TYR A 270 -26.61 -6.42 16.45
CA TYR A 270 -27.45 -5.36 17.01
C TYR A 270 -27.23 -5.21 18.52
N ARG A 271 -27.17 -6.30 19.28
CA ARG A 271 -26.84 -6.25 20.73
C ARG A 271 -25.51 -5.56 20.99
N GLN A 272 -24.47 -5.97 20.26
CA GLN A 272 -23.11 -5.45 20.45
C GLN A 272 -22.98 -3.99 20.00
N MET A 273 -23.42 -3.68 18.77
CA MET A 273 -23.22 -2.36 18.17
C MET A 273 -24.22 -1.31 18.63
N VAL A 274 -25.48 -1.68 18.82
CA VAL A 274 -26.57 -0.74 19.10
C VAL A 274 -26.84 -0.62 20.59
N ARG A 275 -26.83 -1.74 21.31
CA ARG A 275 -27.14 -1.76 22.76
C ARG A 275 -25.90 -1.75 23.66
N GLY A 276 -24.71 -2.00 23.11
CA GLY A 276 -23.49 -2.13 23.90
C GLY A 276 -23.47 -3.37 24.81
N GLU A 277 -24.27 -4.39 24.50
CA GLU A 277 -24.38 -5.63 25.25
C GLU A 277 -23.37 -6.65 24.69
N TRP A 278 -22.22 -6.77 25.35
CA TRP A 278 -21.12 -7.65 24.95
C TRP A 278 -21.16 -9.05 25.60
N LEU A 279 -22.13 -9.30 26.48
CA LEU A 279 -22.33 -10.54 27.25
C LEU A 279 -23.77 -11.06 27.09
#